data_AF-A0A3M8X8Y3-F1
#
_entry.id   AF-A0A3M8X8Y3-F1
#
_cell.length_a   1.000
_cell.length_b   1.000
_cell.length_c   1.000
_cell.angle_alpha   90.00
_cell.angle_beta   90.00
_cell.angle_gamma   90.00
#
_symmetry.space_group_name_H-M   'P 1'
#
loop_
_entity.id
_entity.type
_entity.pdbx_description
1 polymer ?
#
loop_
_entity_poly.entity_id
_entity_poly.type
_entity_poly.pdbx_seq_one_letter_code
_entity_poly.pdbx_strand_id
1 'polypeptide(L)'
;MPAPLHHRGIRPDEGPVDAGVVHAHATSTDSGDLAEAEAIDRVIGSHAAVTATKSMTGHMMGASRTVGAMAALFALEDGTVPATRNLDDLDPRVGLDVVRGERRTRQWSAALANSSGFGGHNVSLVFTT
;
A
#
# COMPACT_ATOMS: atom_id res chain seq x y z
N MET A 1 27.10 7.06 14.18
CA MET A 1 27.07 5.60 14.06
C MET A 1 25.63 5.20 13.81
N PRO A 2 25.26 4.55 12.69
CA PRO A 2 23.89 4.07 12.55
C PRO A 2 23.70 2.86 13.47
N ALA A 3 22.59 2.85 14.21
CA ALA A 3 22.20 1.74 15.07
C ALA A 3 21.97 0.47 14.23
N PRO A 4 22.20 -0.74 14.78
CA PRO A 4 21.96 -1.98 14.04
C PRO A 4 20.47 -2.07 13.69
N LEU A 5 20.18 -2.18 12.40
CA LEU A 5 18.86 -2.49 11.87
C LEU A 5 18.51 -3.91 12.31
N HIS A 6 17.77 -4.03 13.41
CA HIS A 6 17.18 -5.30 13.81
C HIS A 6 16.12 -5.65 12.77
N HIS A 7 16.48 -6.51 11.81
CA HIS A 7 15.56 -7.07 10.83
C HIS A 7 14.44 -7.83 11.56
N ARG A 8 13.34 -7.14 11.90
CA ARG A 8 12.11 -7.79 12.36
C ARG A 8 11.57 -8.53 11.15
N GLY A 9 11.94 -9.81 11.03
CA GLY A 9 11.38 -10.69 10.01
C GLY A 9 9.86 -10.67 10.14
N ILE A 10 9.18 -10.36 9.04
CA ILE A 10 7.74 -10.45 8.95
C ILE A 10 7.40 -11.92 8.84
N ARG A 11 6.77 -12.47 9.88
CA ARG A 11 6.32 -13.86 9.94
C ARG A 11 4.83 -13.91 9.60
N PRO A 12 4.46 -14.30 8.37
CA PRO A 12 3.06 -14.30 7.94
C PRO A 12 2.17 -15.30 8.72
N ASP A 13 2.78 -16.21 9.50
CA ASP A 13 2.13 -17.20 10.35
C ASP A 13 1.86 -16.74 11.79
N GLU A 14 2.38 -15.58 12.20
CA GLU A 14 2.33 -15.10 13.60
C GLU A 14 1.38 -13.91 13.86
N GLY A 15 0.51 -13.57 12.91
CA GLY A 15 -0.50 -12.53 13.05
C GLY A 15 -0.52 -11.52 11.90
N PRO A 16 -1.20 -10.37 12.07
CA PRO A 16 -1.25 -9.32 11.06
C PRO A 16 0.14 -8.87 10.63
N VAL A 17 0.33 -8.62 9.34
CA VAL A 17 1.58 -8.04 8.85
C VAL A 17 1.63 -6.58 9.30
N ASP A 18 2.58 -6.23 10.16
CA ASP A 18 2.77 -4.88 10.71
C ASP A 18 3.44 -3.95 9.68
N ALA A 19 2.71 -3.62 8.62
CA ALA A 19 3.12 -2.68 7.58
C ALA A 19 2.43 -1.33 7.79
N GLY A 20 3.21 -0.29 8.09
CA GLY A 20 2.69 1.06 8.29
C GLY A 20 2.21 1.72 7.00
N VAL A 21 2.66 1.25 5.83
CA VAL A 21 2.25 1.76 4.51
C VAL A 21 1.76 0.59 3.66
N VAL A 22 0.68 0.82 2.92
CA VAL A 22 0.20 -0.08 1.88
C VAL A 22 0.07 0.70 0.57
N HIS A 23 0.87 0.32 -0.43
CA HIS A 23 0.59 0.66 -1.81
C HIS A 23 -0.44 -0.35 -2.36
N ALA A 24 -1.67 0.10 -2.55
CA ALA A 24 -2.77 -0.73 -3.04
C ALA A 24 -2.71 -0.91 -4.55
N HIS A 25 -3.23 -2.04 -5.03
CA HIS A 25 -3.44 -2.27 -6.44
C HIS A 25 -4.46 -1.29 -7.03
N ALA A 26 -5.60 -1.08 -6.37
CA ALA A 26 -6.66 -0.11 -6.63
C ALA A 26 -6.72 0.44 -8.07
N THR A 27 -7.60 -0.15 -8.88
CA THR A 27 -7.77 0.17 -10.31
C THR A 27 -8.94 1.10 -10.56
N SER A 28 -9.59 1.60 -9.50
CA SER A 28 -10.85 2.33 -9.57
C SER A 28 -11.99 1.46 -10.12
N THR A 29 -11.89 0.14 -9.94
CA THR A 29 -12.99 -0.77 -10.24
C THR A 29 -13.75 -1.03 -8.94
N ASP A 30 -15.07 -0.79 -8.94
CA ASP A 30 -15.88 -0.87 -7.72
C ASP A 30 -15.68 -2.18 -6.95
N SER A 31 -15.81 -3.32 -7.63
CA SER A 31 -15.66 -4.63 -7.00
C SER A 31 -14.22 -4.94 -6.60
N GLY A 32 -13.24 -4.50 -7.40
CA GLY A 32 -11.83 -4.80 -7.16
C GLY A 32 -11.28 -4.02 -5.97
N ASP A 33 -11.56 -2.73 -5.92
CA ASP A 33 -11.08 -1.83 -4.88
C ASP A 33 -11.73 -2.16 -3.52
N LEU A 34 -13.02 -2.54 -3.49
CA LEU A 34 -13.68 -3.00 -2.27
C LEU A 34 -13.12 -4.34 -1.76
N ALA A 35 -12.93 -5.31 -2.67
CA ALA A 35 -12.37 -6.61 -2.29
C ALA A 35 -10.93 -6.47 -1.78
N GLU A 36 -10.13 -5.60 -2.39
CA GLU A 36 -8.79 -5.30 -1.90
C GLU A 36 -8.83 -4.58 -0.57
N ALA A 37 -9.73 -3.61 -0.37
CA ALA A 37 -9.86 -2.89 0.89
C ALA A 37 -10.20 -3.84 2.06
N GLU A 38 -11.14 -4.75 1.85
CA GLU A 38 -11.47 -5.79 2.83
C GLU A 38 -10.28 -6.70 3.14
N ALA A 39 -9.53 -7.11 2.11
CA ALA A 39 -8.34 -7.93 2.30
C ALA A 39 -7.24 -7.21 3.10
N ILE A 40 -7.01 -5.93 2.82
CA ILE A 40 -6.05 -5.10 3.57
C ILE A 40 -6.52 -4.94 5.02
N ASP A 41 -7.78 -4.62 5.27
CA ASP A 41 -8.29 -4.46 6.65
C ASP A 41 -8.18 -5.76 7.46
N ARG A 42 -8.44 -6.91 6.81
CA ARG A 42 -8.32 -8.22 7.48
C ARG A 42 -6.87 -8.60 7.84
N VAL A 43 -5.90 -8.28 6.98
CA VAL A 43 -4.52 -8.77 7.10
C VAL A 43 -3.60 -7.76 7.78
N ILE A 44 -3.84 -6.47 7.56
CA ILE A 44 -3.04 -5.35 8.09
C ILE A 44 -3.84 -4.58 9.14
N GLY A 45 -5.12 -4.34 8.88
CA GLY A 45 -5.96 -3.46 9.69
C GLY A 45 -5.93 -2.00 9.23
N SER A 46 -6.78 -1.17 9.84
CA SER A 46 -7.01 0.22 9.44
C SER A 46 -5.92 1.22 9.84
N HIS A 47 -4.84 0.76 10.49
CA HIS A 47 -3.77 1.63 10.99
C HIS A 47 -2.77 2.08 9.92
N ALA A 48 -2.72 1.36 8.79
CA ALA A 48 -1.76 1.61 7.72
C ALA A 48 -2.21 2.74 6.81
N ALA A 49 -1.25 3.57 6.37
CA ALA A 49 -1.51 4.57 5.35
C ALA A 49 -1.60 3.91 3.97
N VAL A 50 -2.75 4.02 3.31
CA VAL A 50 -3.02 3.38 2.02
C VAL A 50 -2.93 4.39 0.88
N THR A 51 -2.19 4.07 -0.18
CA THR A 51 -2.08 4.93 -1.38
C THR A 51 -2.14 4.11 -2.66
N ALA A 52 -2.57 4.74 -3.76
CA ALA A 52 -2.64 4.11 -5.08
C ALA A 52 -2.11 5.05 -6.17
N THR A 53 -0.93 4.75 -6.72
CA THR A 53 -0.28 5.59 -7.74
C THR A 53 -0.97 5.58 -9.10
N LYS A 54 -1.83 4.57 -9.38
CA LYS A 54 -2.62 4.51 -10.62
C LYS A 54 -3.55 5.72 -10.77
N SER A 55 -3.95 6.35 -9.67
CA SER A 55 -4.69 7.63 -9.67
C SER A 55 -3.95 8.77 -10.37
N MET A 56 -2.62 8.68 -10.48
CA MET A 56 -1.76 9.69 -11.11
C MET A 56 -1.16 9.21 -12.43
N THR A 57 -0.74 7.95 -12.50
CA THR A 57 0.01 7.42 -13.64
C THR A 57 -0.85 6.63 -14.63
N GLY A 58 -2.12 6.38 -14.29
CA GLY A 58 -2.94 5.39 -14.97
C GLY A 58 -2.46 3.96 -14.71
N HIS A 59 -3.19 2.98 -15.29
CA HIS A 59 -2.85 1.57 -15.18
C HIS A 59 -1.88 1.16 -16.30
N MET A 60 -0.59 1.11 -15.98
CA MET A 60 0.49 0.76 -16.92
C MET A 60 0.65 -0.76 -17.13
N MET A 61 -0.43 -1.53 -16.99
CA MET A 61 -0.42 -2.99 -17.09
C MET A 61 0.67 -3.60 -16.20
N GLY A 62 1.51 -4.50 -16.73
CA GLY A 62 2.58 -5.18 -16.00
C GLY A 62 3.59 -4.24 -15.33
N ALA A 63 3.80 -3.03 -15.85
CA ALA A 63 4.70 -2.05 -15.24
C ALA A 63 4.13 -1.44 -13.95
N SER A 64 2.81 -1.50 -13.74
CA SER A 64 2.16 -0.96 -12.54
C SER A 64 2.68 -1.58 -11.25
N ARG A 65 3.05 -2.86 -11.29
CA ARG A 65 3.59 -3.57 -10.11
C ARG A 65 4.94 -3.00 -9.70
N THR A 66 5.82 -2.77 -10.67
CA THR A 66 7.15 -2.19 -10.42
C THR A 66 7.03 -0.78 -9.87
N VAL A 67 6.16 0.06 -10.46
CA VAL A 67 5.95 1.42 -9.96
C VAL A 67 5.34 1.43 -8.55
N GLY A 68 4.45 0.51 -8.24
CA GLY A 68 3.92 0.36 -6.88
C GLY A 68 4.98 -0.06 -5.87
N ALA A 69 5.83 -1.02 -6.23
CA ALA A 69 6.96 -1.43 -5.40
C ALA A 69 7.95 -0.28 -5.17
N MET A 70 8.27 0.50 -6.21
CA MET A 70 9.11 1.70 -6.08
C MET A 70 8.48 2.74 -5.16
N ALA A 71 7.16 2.97 -5.26
CA ALA A 71 6.47 3.90 -4.37
C ALA A 71 6.52 3.44 -2.90
N ALA A 72 6.41 2.14 -2.63
CA ALA A 72 6.57 1.58 -1.29
C ALA A 72 8.02 1.73 -0.78
N LEU A 73 9.01 1.49 -1.63
CA LEU A 73 10.43 1.70 -1.29
C LEU A 73 10.72 3.18 -0.97
N PHE A 74 10.27 4.11 -1.81
CA PHE A 74 10.45 5.54 -1.55
C PHE A 74 9.65 6.03 -0.33
N ALA A 75 8.52 5.39 -0.01
CA ALA A 75 7.86 5.67 1.26
C ALA A 75 8.74 5.33 2.46
N LEU A 76 9.50 4.23 2.40
CA LEU A 76 10.47 3.86 3.45
C LEU A 76 11.70 4.76 3.45
N GLU A 77 12.27 5.03 2.27
CA GLU A 77 13.51 5.80 2.10
C GLU A 77 13.31 7.28 2.43
N ASP A 78 12.30 7.92 1.86
CA ASP A 78 12.05 9.36 1.98
C ASP A 78 11.01 9.70 3.06
N GLY A 79 10.42 8.68 3.69
CA GLY A 79 9.33 8.84 4.65
C GLY A 79 8.02 9.34 4.05
N THR A 80 7.89 9.40 2.72
CA THR A 80 6.82 10.14 2.05
C THR A 80 5.87 9.22 1.29
N VAL A 81 4.58 9.28 1.64
CA VAL A 81 3.49 8.57 0.97
C VAL A 81 2.67 9.58 0.15
N PRO A 82 2.55 9.41 -1.18
CA PRO A 82 1.77 10.33 -2.01
C PRO A 82 0.27 10.20 -1.71
N ALA A 83 -0.47 11.30 -1.88
CA ALA A 83 -1.93 11.25 -1.87
C ALA A 83 -2.47 10.58 -3.14
N THR A 84 -3.48 9.73 -2.96
CA THR A 84 -4.32 9.24 -4.05
C THR A 84 -5.07 10.42 -4.66
N ARG A 85 -4.85 10.69 -5.93
CA ARG A 85 -5.48 11.82 -6.65
C ARG A 85 -6.89 11.47 -7.11
N ASN A 86 -7.70 12.49 -7.39
CA ASN A 86 -9.09 12.35 -7.84
C ASN A 86 -9.99 11.60 -6.85
N LEU A 87 -9.65 11.63 -5.56
CA LEU A 87 -10.41 11.00 -4.48
C LEU A 87 -11.03 12.09 -3.60
N ASP A 88 -12.22 12.54 -3.98
CA ASP A 88 -12.98 13.54 -3.24
C ASP A 88 -13.95 12.90 -2.25
N ASP A 89 -14.67 11.86 -2.69
CA ASP A 89 -15.61 11.08 -1.89
C ASP A 89 -15.15 9.62 -1.83
N LEU A 90 -14.70 9.20 -0.65
CA LEU A 90 -14.26 7.82 -0.44
C LEU A 90 -15.49 6.97 -0.15
N ASP A 91 -15.60 5.82 -0.81
CA ASP A 91 -16.70 4.89 -0.56
C ASP A 91 -16.81 4.58 0.95
N PRO A 92 -17.98 4.77 1.57
CA PRO A 92 -18.16 4.57 3.02
C PRO A 92 -17.91 3.13 3.49
N ARG A 93 -17.85 2.17 2.57
CA ARG A 93 -17.48 0.77 2.85
C ARG A 93 -15.97 0.58 3.01
N VAL A 94 -15.15 1.54 2.60
CA VAL A 94 -13.69 1.48 2.72
C VAL A 94 -13.29 2.07 4.09
N GLY A 95 -13.07 1.18 5.06
CA GLY A 95 -12.65 1.54 6.43
C GLY A 95 -11.15 1.83 6.61
N LEU A 96 -10.42 2.08 5.51
CA LEU A 96 -8.96 2.24 5.51
C LEU A 96 -8.54 3.72 5.56
N ASP A 97 -7.36 3.99 6.12
CA ASP A 97 -6.73 5.32 6.07
C ASP A 97 -6.09 5.58 4.70
N VAL A 98 -6.93 5.86 3.70
CA VAL A 98 -6.49 6.24 2.35
C VAL A 98 -5.94 7.66 2.37
N VAL A 99 -4.68 7.83 1.96
CA VAL A 99 -4.01 9.14 1.89
C VAL A 99 -4.67 9.97 0.79
N ARG A 100 -5.33 11.07 1.17
CA ARG A 100 -6.05 11.99 0.28
C ARG A 100 -5.68 13.45 0.53
N GLY A 101 -5.84 14.29 -0.50
CA GLY A 101 -5.46 15.70 -0.47
C GLY A 101 -3.94 15.88 -0.56
N GLU A 102 -3.27 15.93 0.60
CA GLU A 102 -1.84 16.16 0.70
C GLU A 102 -1.05 14.88 0.97
N ARG A 103 0.21 14.86 0.51
CA ARG A 103 1.14 13.76 0.81
C ARG A 103 1.34 13.65 2.32
N ARG A 104 1.59 12.43 2.81
CA ARG A 104 1.87 12.17 4.22
C ARG A 104 3.35 11.89 4.41
N THR A 105 3.99 12.57 5.36
CA THR A 105 5.41 12.40 5.65
C THR A 105 5.63 12.01 7.11
N ARG A 106 6.25 10.85 7.34
CA ARG A 106 6.80 10.39 8.62
C ARG A 106 7.80 9.26 8.37
N GLN A 107 8.54 8.82 9.38
CA GLN A 107 9.38 7.63 9.23
C GLN A 107 8.52 6.36 9.29
N TRP A 108 8.82 5.37 8.45
CA TRP A 108 8.10 4.10 8.35
C TRP A 108 9.10 2.95 8.40
N SER A 109 8.74 1.87 9.10
CA SER A 109 9.64 0.72 9.26
C SER A 109 9.33 -0.44 8.31
N ALA A 110 8.10 -0.47 7.77
CA ALA A 110 7.64 -1.51 6.86
C ALA A 110 6.58 -0.96 5.89
N ALA A 111 6.64 -1.40 4.64
CA ALA A 111 5.71 -1.03 3.58
C ALA A 111 5.36 -2.26 2.74
N LEU A 112 4.08 -2.39 2.39
CA LEU A 112 3.56 -3.43 1.53
C LEU A 112 3.17 -2.86 0.17
N ALA A 113 3.43 -3.58 -0.92
CA ALA A 113 2.95 -3.26 -2.26
C ALA A 113 2.13 -4.43 -2.81
N ASN A 114 0.85 -4.15 -3.08
CA ASN A 114 -0.09 -5.10 -3.67
C ASN A 114 -0.18 -4.93 -5.19
N SER A 115 -0.33 -6.06 -5.87
CA SER A 115 -0.66 -6.09 -7.28
C SER A 115 -1.56 -7.27 -7.58
N SER A 116 -2.71 -6.99 -8.19
CA SER A 116 -3.58 -7.99 -8.78
C SER A 116 -3.47 -7.93 -10.30
N GLY A 117 -3.64 -9.08 -10.94
CA GLY A 117 -3.66 -9.22 -12.39
C GLY A 117 -4.86 -10.05 -12.81
N PHE A 118 -5.28 -9.87 -14.07
CA PHE A 118 -6.35 -10.67 -14.65
C PHE A 118 -6.10 -12.17 -14.49
N GLY A 119 -7.18 -12.94 -14.32
CA GLY A 119 -7.11 -14.37 -14.01
C GLY A 119 -6.84 -14.69 -12.54
N GLY A 120 -6.90 -13.71 -11.64
CA GLY A 120 -6.81 -13.93 -10.19
C GLY A 120 -5.37 -14.03 -9.66
N HIS A 121 -4.40 -13.51 -10.41
CA HIS A 121 -3.01 -13.48 -9.96
C HIS A 121 -2.82 -12.37 -8.94
N ASN A 122 -2.50 -12.71 -7.69
CA ASN A 122 -2.28 -11.74 -6.62
C ASN A 122 -0.85 -11.86 -6.10
N VAL A 123 -0.15 -10.73 -6.01
CA VAL A 123 1.23 -10.65 -5.50
C VAL A 123 1.29 -9.51 -4.49
N SER A 124 1.81 -9.83 -3.30
CA SER A 124 2.12 -8.85 -2.25
C SER A 124 3.60 -8.92 -1.96
N LEU A 125 4.27 -7.76 -1.99
CA LEU A 125 5.67 -7.62 -1.59
C LEU A 125 5.74 -6.80 -0.32
N VAL A 126 6.59 -7.19 0.62
CA VAL A 126 6.83 -6.40 1.84
C VAL A 126 8.29 -6.01 1.91
N PHE A 127 8.52 -4.75 2.24
CA PHE A 127 9.83 -4.13 2.38
C PHE A 127 9.99 -3.61 3.80
N THR A 128 11.20 -3.68 4.34
CA THR A 128 11.54 -3.19 5.68
C THR A 128 12.88 -2.47 5.65
N THR A 129 13.05 -1.48 6.52
CA THR A 129 14.34 -0.79 6.77
C THR A 129 15.14 -1.49 7.85
#